data_AF-A0A1B7LP29-F1
#
_entry.id   AF-A0A1B7LP29-F1
#
_cell.length_a   1.000
_cell.length_b   1.000
_cell.length_c   1.000
_cell.angle_alpha   90.00
_cell.angle_beta   90.00
_cell.angle_gamma   90.00
#
_symmetry.space_group_name_H-M   'P 1'
#
loop_
_entity.id
_entity.type
_entity.pdbx_description
1 polymer ?
#
loop_
_entity_poly.entity_id
_entity_poly.type
_entity_poly.pdbx_seq_one_letter_code
_entity_poly.pdbx_strand_id
1 'polypeptide(L)'
;ILKNISLSVVILILFFLDQFSKIIVSIFFKFNNLTSINIIPDYFSITPHINDEGSFIASRFNIEAPFIIFTILNFLILMLIFFLYRFKLQKKQLNSIEQLTFIFLFSGGLCSLIDKLFWGGSLDFLHIHNLFIADIKDIFITFGLGSFVLSNIISDDQIELKDFFNFILKSLKIK
;
A
#
# COMPACT_ATOMS: atom_id res chain seq x y z
N ILE A 1 7.32 13.54 13.93
CA ILE A 1 5.88 13.13 13.95
C ILE A 1 5.67 11.93 14.87
N LEU A 2 6.49 10.88 14.80
CA LEU A 2 6.37 9.66 15.63
C LEU A 2 6.96 9.72 17.06
N LYS A 3 7.33 10.90 17.59
CA LYS A 3 8.10 10.95 18.84
C LYS A 3 7.32 10.37 20.05
N ASN A 4 5.99 10.35 19.98
CA ASN A 4 5.09 9.84 21.02
C ASN A 4 4.00 8.85 20.51
N ILE A 5 3.72 8.78 19.22
CA ILE A 5 2.71 7.85 18.67
C ILE A 5 3.43 6.62 18.15
N SER A 6 3.02 5.44 18.59
CA SER A 6 3.60 4.19 18.11
C SER A 6 3.31 4.00 16.62
N LEU A 7 4.32 3.54 15.87
CA LEU A 7 4.21 3.36 14.43
C LEU A 7 3.05 2.42 14.06
N SER A 8 2.81 1.40 14.88
CA SER A 8 1.67 0.49 14.75
C SER A 8 0.31 1.19 14.81
N VAL A 9 0.15 2.22 15.64
CA VAL A 9 -1.09 3.01 15.70
C VAL A 9 -1.29 3.78 14.40
N VAL A 10 -0.24 4.34 13.81
CA VAL A 10 -0.34 5.04 12.52
C VAL A 10 -0.75 4.07 11.41
N ILE A 11 -0.13 2.88 11.34
CA ILE A 11 -0.50 1.84 10.36
C ILE A 11 -1.97 1.45 10.54
N LEU A 12 -2.44 1.24 11.78
CA LEU A 12 -3.83 0.90 12.05
C LEU A 12 -4.79 2.01 11.60
N ILE A 13 -4.45 3.28 11.84
CA ILE A 13 -5.28 4.40 11.38
C ILE A 13 -5.38 4.41 9.86
N LEU A 14 -4.26 4.25 9.14
CA LEU A 14 -4.25 4.19 7.68
C LEU A 14 -5.04 2.99 7.16
N PHE A 15 -4.88 1.83 7.79
CA PHE A 15 -5.65 0.64 7.49
C PHE A 15 -7.15 0.88 7.61
N PHE A 16 -7.61 1.41 8.74
CA PHE A 16 -9.02 1.71 8.94
C PHE A 16 -9.53 2.79 8.00
N LEU A 17 -8.71 3.80 7.67
CA LEU A 17 -9.08 4.83 6.72
C LEU A 17 -9.42 4.24 5.35
N ASP A 18 -8.57 3.36 4.82
CA ASP A 18 -8.83 2.69 3.53
C ASP A 18 -10.04 1.75 3.63
N GLN A 19 -10.05 0.83 4.59
CA GLN A 19 -11.07 -0.21 4.67
C GLN A 19 -12.47 0.35 4.98
N PHE A 20 -12.58 1.33 5.88
CA PHE A 20 -13.87 1.98 6.14
C PHE A 20 -14.35 2.82 4.97
N SER A 21 -13.45 3.50 4.24
CA SER A 21 -13.87 4.27 3.07
C SER A 21 -14.54 3.38 2.01
N LYS A 22 -13.95 2.20 1.74
CA LYS A 22 -14.50 1.19 0.83
C LYS A 22 -15.85 0.67 1.29
N ILE A 23 -15.98 0.33 2.57
CA ILE A 23 -17.25 -0.15 3.14
C ILE A 23 -18.33 0.93 3.02
N ILE A 24 -18.02 2.17 3.37
CA ILE A 24 -18.95 3.30 3.29
C ILE A 24 -19.41 3.52 1.84
N VAL A 25 -18.46 3.59 0.89
CA VAL A 25 -18.75 3.78 -0.52
C VAL A 25 -19.61 2.63 -1.06
N SER A 26 -19.24 1.39 -0.78
CA SER A 26 -19.98 0.21 -1.23
C SER A 26 -21.44 0.21 -0.73
N ILE A 27 -21.64 0.45 0.57
CA ILE A 27 -22.98 0.49 1.18
C ILE A 27 -23.79 1.67 0.63
N PHE A 28 -23.20 2.86 0.58
CA PHE A 28 -23.89 4.07 0.14
C PHE A 28 -24.38 3.96 -1.30
N PHE A 29 -23.52 3.50 -2.22
CA PHE A 29 -23.88 3.36 -3.63
C PHE A 29 -24.92 2.27 -3.85
N LYS A 30 -24.78 1.12 -3.17
CA LYS A 30 -25.76 0.04 -3.24
C LYS A 30 -27.13 0.45 -2.70
N PHE A 31 -27.19 1.13 -1.55
CA PHE A 31 -28.44 1.55 -0.93
C PHE A 31 -29.20 2.58 -1.78
N ASN A 32 -28.47 3.51 -2.40
CA ASN A 32 -29.05 4.58 -3.21
C ASN A 32 -29.16 4.22 -4.70
N ASN A 33 -28.75 3.01 -5.11
CA ASN A 33 -28.76 2.55 -6.50
C ASN A 33 -27.98 3.48 -7.45
N LEU A 34 -26.85 4.00 -6.98
CA LEU A 34 -25.98 4.94 -7.71
C LEU A 34 -24.86 4.18 -8.44
N THR A 35 -24.42 4.71 -9.58
CA THR A 35 -23.26 4.20 -10.33
C THR A 35 -22.07 5.16 -10.26
N SER A 36 -22.32 6.46 -10.23
CA SER A 36 -21.29 7.50 -10.07
C SER A 36 -21.84 8.75 -9.38
N ILE A 37 -20.95 9.50 -8.74
CA ILE A 37 -21.23 10.84 -8.20
C ILE A 37 -20.14 11.78 -8.71
N ASN A 38 -20.50 12.74 -9.54
CA ASN A 38 -19.56 13.76 -10.00
C ASN A 38 -19.32 14.77 -8.88
N ILE A 39 -18.05 14.93 -8.47
CA ILE A 39 -17.63 15.90 -7.46
C ILE A 39 -17.12 17.17 -8.15
N ILE A 40 -16.29 17.01 -9.17
CA ILE A 40 -15.84 18.08 -10.06
C ILE A 40 -16.25 17.64 -11.47
N PRO A 41 -17.16 18.38 -12.15
CA PRO A 41 -17.61 18.03 -13.50
C PRO A 41 -16.43 17.72 -14.41
N ASP A 42 -16.53 16.61 -15.16
CA ASP A 42 -15.52 16.06 -16.06
C ASP A 42 -14.19 15.61 -15.43
N TYR A 43 -13.77 16.13 -14.28
CA TYR A 43 -12.44 15.87 -13.73
C TYR A 43 -12.40 14.83 -12.61
N PHE A 44 -13.38 14.82 -11.71
CA PHE A 44 -13.35 13.97 -10.53
C PHE A 44 -14.73 13.47 -10.16
N SER A 45 -14.85 12.15 -10.06
CA SER A 45 -16.07 11.47 -9.63
C SER A 45 -15.75 10.36 -8.63
N ILE A 46 -16.74 10.01 -7.82
CA ILE A 46 -16.74 8.77 -7.05
C ILE A 46 -17.48 7.73 -7.88
N THR A 47 -16.76 6.74 -8.39
CA THR A 47 -17.30 5.68 -9.24
C THR A 47 -16.75 4.34 -8.74
N PRO A 48 -17.51 3.61 -7.91
CA PRO A 48 -17.07 2.32 -7.38
C PRO A 48 -16.84 1.32 -8.51
N HIS A 49 -15.68 0.69 -8.52
CA HIS A 49 -15.24 -0.27 -9.52
C HIS A 49 -14.41 -1.36 -8.84
N ILE A 50 -14.73 -2.63 -9.10
CA ILE A 50 -13.89 -3.74 -8.62
C ILE A 50 -12.77 -3.96 -9.63
N ASN A 51 -11.54 -3.69 -9.21
CA ASN A 51 -10.32 -4.01 -9.95
C ASN A 51 -9.86 -5.42 -9.58
N ASP A 52 -10.14 -6.39 -10.45
CA ASP A 52 -9.80 -7.80 -10.29
C ASP A 52 -8.51 -8.20 -11.04
N GLU A 53 -7.81 -7.24 -11.65
CA GLU A 53 -6.54 -7.45 -12.35
C GLU A 53 -5.34 -7.69 -11.40
N GLY A 54 -5.61 -7.76 -10.09
CA GLY A 54 -4.64 -8.13 -9.05
C GLY A 54 -3.76 -6.98 -8.56
N SER A 55 -3.53 -5.93 -9.35
CA SER A 55 -2.89 -4.69 -8.92
C SER A 55 -3.16 -3.52 -9.86
N PHE A 56 -3.01 -2.29 -9.35
CA PHE A 56 -3.02 -1.08 -10.18
C PHE A 56 -2.02 -1.16 -11.35
N ILE A 57 -0.80 -1.65 -11.12
CA ILE A 57 0.23 -1.79 -12.16
C ILE A 57 -0.21 -2.78 -13.23
N ALA A 58 -0.79 -3.91 -12.83
CA ALA A 58 -1.27 -4.92 -13.77
C ALA A 58 -2.36 -4.33 -14.68
N SER A 59 -3.34 -3.64 -14.10
CA SER A 59 -4.38 -2.93 -14.84
C SER A 59 -3.83 -1.84 -15.76
N ARG A 60 -2.87 -1.05 -15.26
CA ARG A 60 -2.35 0.08 -16.03
C ARG A 60 -1.56 -0.33 -17.28
N PHE A 61 -0.89 -1.49 -17.23
CA PHE A 61 0.01 -1.99 -18.26
C PHE A 61 -0.51 -3.27 -18.95
N ASN A 62 -1.76 -3.68 -18.70
CA ASN A 62 -2.37 -4.89 -19.23
C ASN A 62 -1.50 -6.14 -19.00
N ILE A 63 -1.01 -6.31 -17.76
CA ILE A 63 -0.17 -7.46 -17.40
C ILE A 63 -1.08 -8.64 -17.04
N GLU A 64 -1.08 -9.65 -17.90
CA GLU A 64 -1.85 -10.88 -17.68
C GLU A 64 -1.07 -11.87 -16.82
N ALA A 65 -1.60 -12.19 -15.64
CA ALA A 65 -1.12 -13.29 -14.80
C ALA A 65 -2.26 -13.80 -13.90
N PRO A 66 -2.20 -15.06 -13.43
CA PRO A 66 -3.15 -15.54 -12.42
C PRO A 66 -3.19 -14.64 -11.18
N PHE A 67 -4.39 -14.28 -10.72
CA PHE A 67 -4.60 -13.40 -9.55
C PHE A 67 -3.77 -13.80 -8.32
N ILE A 68 -3.63 -15.11 -8.08
CA ILE A 68 -2.84 -15.66 -6.98
C ILE A 68 -1.36 -15.24 -7.01
N ILE A 69 -0.78 -15.04 -8.20
CA ILE A 69 0.61 -14.57 -8.34
C ILE A 69 0.75 -13.16 -7.77
N PHE A 70 -0.20 -12.26 -8.07
CA PHE A 70 -0.19 -10.90 -7.52
C PHE A 70 -0.38 -10.90 -6.00
N THR A 71 -1.21 -11.82 -5.46
CA THR A 71 -1.38 -11.99 -4.02
C THR A 71 -0.08 -12.44 -3.34
N ILE A 72 0.58 -13.48 -3.88
CA ILE A 72 1.84 -14.00 -3.36
C ILE A 72 2.94 -12.93 -3.45
N LEU A 73 3.04 -12.23 -4.59
CA LEU A 73 4.02 -11.17 -4.77
C LEU A 73 3.82 -10.03 -3.78
N ASN A 74 2.58 -9.58 -3.55
CA ASN A 74 2.27 -8.57 -2.54
C ASN A 74 2.73 -9.02 -1.13
N PHE A 75 2.43 -10.27 -0.76
CA PHE A 75 2.88 -10.83 0.52
C PHE A 75 4.41 -10.85 0.66
N LEU A 76 5.12 -11.28 -0.38
CA LEU A 76 6.59 -11.31 -0.38
C LEU A 76 7.19 -9.90 -0.29
N ILE A 77 6.61 -8.93 -0.99
CA ILE A 77 7.03 -7.53 -0.94
C ILE A 77 6.81 -6.95 0.47
N LEU A 78 5.67 -7.23 1.11
CA LEU A 78 5.42 -6.82 2.49
C LEU A 78 6.41 -7.42 3.48
N MET A 79 6.72 -8.72 3.33
CA MET A 79 7.76 -9.38 4.13
C MET A 79 9.12 -8.70 3.94
N LEU A 80 9.49 -8.39 2.70
CA LEU A 80 10.73 -7.69 2.40
C LEU A 80 10.78 -6.30 3.05
N ILE A 81 9.72 -5.50 2.90
CA ILE A 81 9.60 -4.17 3.50
C ILE A 81 9.70 -4.25 5.03
N PHE A 82 9.03 -5.23 5.66
CA PHE A 82 9.09 -5.46 7.10
C PHE A 82 10.50 -5.80 7.56
N PHE A 83 11.18 -6.74 6.90
CA PHE A 83 12.55 -7.12 7.28
C PHE A 83 13.54 -5.99 7.04
N LEU A 84 13.42 -5.23 5.94
CA LEU A 84 14.25 -4.06 5.68
C LEU A 84 14.10 -3.00 6.78
N TYR A 85 12.87 -2.71 7.19
CA TYR A 85 12.61 -1.81 8.31
C TYR A 85 13.26 -2.31 9.61
N ARG A 86 13.10 -3.59 9.94
CA ARG A 86 13.70 -4.20 11.14
C ARG A 86 15.23 -4.17 11.11
N PHE A 87 15.83 -4.41 9.94
CA PHE A 87 17.27 -4.36 9.74
C PHE A 87 17.82 -2.93 9.98
N LYS A 88 17.23 -1.92 9.34
CA LYS A 88 17.63 -0.51 9.53
C LYS A 88 17.38 -0.03 10.95
N LEU A 89 16.31 -0.50 11.59
CA LEU A 89 16.03 -0.22 13.01
C LEU A 89 17.14 -0.77 13.91
N GLN A 90 17.60 -2.00 13.67
CA GLN A 90 18.68 -2.61 14.44
C GLN A 90 20.01 -1.86 14.27
N LYS A 91 20.31 -1.40 13.05
CA LYS A 91 21.51 -0.61 12.74
C LYS A 91 21.42 0.85 13.23
N LYS A 92 20.28 1.28 13.81
CA LYS A 92 19.98 2.68 14.20
C LYS A 92 20.14 3.68 13.05
N GLN A 93 19.85 3.23 11.82
CA GLN A 93 19.98 4.00 10.59
C GLN A 93 18.65 4.60 10.12
N LEU A 94 17.54 4.39 10.84
CA LEU A 94 16.22 4.86 10.41
C LEU A 94 16.05 6.38 10.59
N ASN A 95 16.08 7.10 9.47
CA ASN A 95 15.68 8.50 9.44
C ASN A 95 14.13 8.66 9.37
N SER A 96 13.63 9.90 9.49
CA SER A 96 12.18 10.15 9.48
C SER A 96 11.50 9.86 8.14
N ILE A 97 12.20 10.05 7.02
CA ILE A 97 11.68 9.79 5.67
C ILE A 97 11.53 8.28 5.47
N GLU A 98 12.50 7.48 5.92
CA GLU A 98 12.44 6.02 5.85
C GLU A 98 11.33 5.43 6.74
N GLN A 99 11.06 6.07 7.89
CA GLN A 99 9.90 5.69 8.71
C GLN A 99 8.58 5.97 7.98
N LEU A 100 8.47 7.11 7.27
CA LEU A 100 7.31 7.41 6.44
C LEU A 100 7.18 6.43 5.28
N THR A 101 8.28 6.13 4.59
CA THR A 101 8.35 5.10 3.55
C THR A 101 7.80 3.77 4.05
N PHE A 102 8.28 3.31 5.22
CA PHE A 102 7.79 2.07 5.81
C PHE A 102 6.29 2.14 6.12
N ILE A 103 5.83 3.19 6.82
CA ILE A 103 4.42 3.35 7.19
C ILE A 103 3.53 3.25 5.96
N PHE A 104 3.82 4.04 4.92
CA PHE A 104 2.95 4.15 3.76
C PHE A 104 2.97 2.88 2.90
N LEU A 105 4.14 2.34 2.57
CA LEU A 105 4.24 1.13 1.75
C LEU A 105 3.67 -0.09 2.49
N PHE A 106 3.95 -0.22 3.79
CA PHE A 106 3.47 -1.36 4.57
C PHE A 106 1.95 -1.28 4.78
N SER A 107 1.41 -0.11 5.12
CA SER A 107 -0.05 0.07 5.28
C SER A 107 -0.78 -0.16 3.95
N GLY A 108 -0.28 0.42 2.85
CA GLY A 108 -0.89 0.26 1.53
C GLY A 108 -0.85 -1.18 1.02
N GLY A 109 0.29 -1.87 1.17
CA GLY A 109 0.41 -3.28 0.82
C GLY A 109 -0.49 -4.18 1.68
N LEU A 110 -0.60 -3.90 2.99
CA LEU A 110 -1.50 -4.63 3.89
C LEU A 110 -2.97 -4.47 3.49
N CYS A 111 -3.42 -3.24 3.23
CA CYS A 111 -4.76 -2.98 2.70
C CYS A 111 -4.97 -3.76 1.39
N SER A 112 -3.97 -3.74 0.50
CA SER A 112 -4.02 -4.47 -0.78
C SER A 112 -4.10 -6.00 -0.61
N LEU A 113 -3.57 -6.58 0.47
CA LEU A 113 -3.76 -8.02 0.78
C LEU A 113 -5.17 -8.28 1.29
N ILE A 114 -5.64 -7.44 2.23
CA ILE A 114 -6.97 -7.55 2.80
C ILE A 114 -8.02 -7.43 1.69
N ASP A 115 -7.87 -6.50 0.76
CA ASP A 115 -8.85 -6.34 -0.31
C ASP A 115 -8.99 -7.58 -1.17
N LYS A 116 -7.88 -8.24 -1.52
CA LYS A 116 -7.91 -9.46 -2.34
C LYS A 116 -8.68 -10.59 -1.67
N LEU A 117 -8.72 -10.62 -0.34
CA LEU A 117 -9.46 -11.60 0.44
C LEU A 117 -10.95 -11.26 0.55
N PHE A 118 -11.30 -9.97 0.69
CA PHE A 118 -12.68 -9.54 0.94
C PHE A 118 -13.47 -9.17 -0.32
N TRP A 119 -12.80 -8.61 -1.33
CA TRP A 119 -13.43 -8.09 -2.56
C TRP A 119 -13.17 -8.95 -3.79
N GLY A 120 -12.30 -9.96 -3.71
CA GLY A 120 -11.83 -10.73 -4.89
C GLY A 120 -10.99 -9.89 -5.86
N GLY A 121 -10.47 -8.76 -5.38
CA GLY A 121 -9.85 -7.71 -6.17
C GLY A 121 -9.56 -6.51 -5.25
N SER A 122 -9.78 -5.31 -5.77
CA SER A 122 -9.76 -4.06 -5.01
C SER A 122 -11.01 -3.24 -5.32
N LEU A 123 -11.68 -2.69 -4.31
CA LEU A 123 -12.74 -1.72 -4.54
C LEU A 123 -12.13 -0.33 -4.72
N ASP A 124 -11.95 0.05 -5.97
CA ASP A 124 -11.47 1.36 -6.38
C ASP A 124 -12.68 2.29 -6.54
N PHE A 125 -12.53 3.58 -6.26
CA PHE A 125 -13.67 4.50 -6.30
C PHE A 125 -13.33 5.97 -6.59
N LEU A 126 -12.07 6.38 -6.48
CA LEU A 126 -11.61 7.72 -6.81
C LEU A 126 -11.32 7.80 -8.31
N HIS A 127 -12.30 8.23 -9.10
CA HIS A 127 -12.20 8.26 -10.56
C HIS A 127 -11.74 9.63 -11.04
N ILE A 128 -10.52 9.68 -11.59
CA ILE A 128 -9.88 10.89 -12.11
C ILE A 128 -9.97 10.90 -13.64
N HIS A 129 -10.99 11.59 -14.17
CA HIS A 129 -11.26 11.72 -15.60
C HIS A 129 -10.98 10.41 -16.38
N ASN A 130 -10.29 10.48 -17.51
CA ASN A 130 -9.90 9.33 -18.33
C ASN A 130 -8.54 8.75 -17.93
N LEU A 131 -8.02 9.06 -16.73
CA LEU A 131 -6.67 8.66 -16.31
C LEU A 131 -6.68 7.30 -15.59
N PHE A 132 -7.46 7.20 -14.51
CA PHE A 132 -7.55 5.99 -13.68
C PHE A 132 -8.70 6.10 -12.66
N ILE A 133 -9.08 4.95 -12.12
CA ILE A 133 -9.85 4.82 -10.87
C ILE A 133 -8.90 4.23 -9.84
N ALA A 134 -8.79 4.86 -8.67
CA ALA A 134 -7.91 4.43 -7.59
C ALA A 134 -8.69 4.33 -6.27
N ASP A 135 -8.02 3.83 -5.24
CA ASP A 135 -8.50 3.88 -3.86
C ASP A 135 -7.55 4.65 -2.94
N ILE A 136 -7.81 4.62 -1.64
CA ILE A 136 -6.99 5.33 -0.65
C ILE A 136 -5.65 4.63 -0.46
N LYS A 137 -5.57 3.29 -0.48
CA LYS A 137 -4.28 2.60 -0.36
C LYS A 137 -3.34 2.91 -1.54
N ASP A 138 -3.84 3.18 -2.74
CA ASP A 138 -3.01 3.57 -3.88
C ASP A 138 -2.29 4.90 -3.59
N ILE A 139 -2.97 5.85 -2.97
CA ILE A 139 -2.38 7.11 -2.49
C ILE A 139 -1.28 6.84 -1.46
N PHE A 140 -1.50 5.90 -0.53
CA PHE A 140 -0.46 5.49 0.43
C PHE A 140 0.75 4.93 -0.31
N ILE A 141 0.56 3.99 -1.23
CA ILE A 141 1.65 3.38 -1.98
C ILE A 141 2.41 4.46 -2.78
N THR A 142 1.72 5.39 -3.44
CA THR A 142 2.35 6.50 -4.16
C THR A 142 3.21 7.37 -3.24
N PHE A 143 2.69 7.78 -2.06
CA PHE A 143 3.49 8.56 -1.10
C PHE A 143 4.66 7.74 -0.52
N GLY A 144 4.46 6.45 -0.31
CA GLY A 144 5.52 5.54 0.15
C GLY A 144 6.65 5.41 -0.87
N LEU A 145 6.31 5.25 -2.15
CA LEU A 145 7.29 5.20 -3.24
C LEU A 145 8.02 6.54 -3.41
N GLY A 146 7.30 7.66 -3.35
CA GLY A 146 7.92 8.99 -3.39
C GLY A 146 8.89 9.21 -2.23
N SER A 147 8.49 8.82 -1.01
CA SER A 147 9.36 8.89 0.18
C SER A 147 10.57 7.96 0.06
N PHE A 148 10.39 6.76 -0.52
CA PHE A 148 11.50 5.85 -0.79
C PHE A 148 12.52 6.47 -1.73
N VAL A 149 12.08 7.00 -2.87
CA VAL A 149 12.97 7.67 -3.84
C VAL A 149 13.70 8.83 -3.17
N LEU A 150 12.96 9.70 -2.47
CA LEU A 150 13.54 10.84 -1.76
C LEU A 150 14.60 10.41 -0.73
N SER A 151 14.33 9.34 0.03
CA SER A 151 15.28 8.82 1.00
C SER A 151 16.59 8.34 0.37
N ASN A 152 16.53 7.72 -0.81
CA ASN A 152 17.73 7.22 -1.49
C ASN A 152 18.53 8.34 -2.18
N ILE A 153 17.89 9.48 -2.49
CA ILE A 153 18.59 10.67 -3.00
C ILE A 153 19.35 11.38 -1.87
N ILE A 154 18.78 11.39 -0.65
CA ILE A 154 19.33 12.13 0.49
C ILE A 154 20.34 11.28 1.29
N SER A 155 20.14 9.96 1.36
CA SER A 155 20.98 9.07 2.16
C SER A 155 22.03 8.37 1.31
N ASP A 156 23.28 8.40 1.79
CA ASP A 156 24.38 7.58 1.27
C ASP A 156 24.41 6.16 1.91
N ASP A 157 23.41 5.81 2.72
CA ASP A 157 23.35 4.51 3.39
C ASP A 157 23.24 3.36 2.37
N GLN A 158 24.32 2.60 2.25
CA GLN A 158 24.35 1.38 1.44
C GLN A 158 24.04 0.16 2.31
N ILE A 159 23.06 -0.64 1.86
CA ILE A 159 22.75 -1.93 2.46
C ILE A 159 23.55 -3.01 1.72
N GLU A 160 24.50 -3.65 2.40
CA GLU A 160 25.12 -4.86 1.88
C GLU A 160 24.11 -6.01 1.87
N LEU A 161 23.82 -6.59 0.70
CA LEU A 161 22.87 -7.69 0.54
C LEU A 161 23.21 -8.88 1.45
N LYS A 162 24.51 -9.20 1.59
CA LYS A 162 24.97 -10.31 2.44
C LYS A 162 24.59 -10.11 3.90
N ASP A 163 24.76 -8.90 4.42
CA ASP A 163 24.38 -8.54 5.79
C ASP A 163 22.87 -8.66 5.98
N PHE A 164 22.09 -8.17 5.01
CA PHE A 164 20.64 -8.23 5.05
C PHE A 164 20.12 -9.67 5.01
N PHE A 165 20.65 -10.52 4.13
CA PHE A 165 20.30 -11.95 4.07
C PHE A 165 20.66 -12.68 5.37
N ASN A 166 21.85 -12.43 5.92
CA ASN A 166 22.26 -13.00 7.21
C ASN A 166 21.31 -12.58 8.34
N PHE A 167 20.88 -11.31 8.33
CA PHE A 167 19.87 -10.82 9.27
C PHE A 167 18.53 -11.56 9.13
N ILE A 168 18.01 -11.72 7.90
CA ILE A 168 16.78 -12.48 7.65
C ILE A 168 16.91 -13.91 8.18
N LEU A 169 17.96 -14.62 7.79
CA LEU A 169 18.20 -16.02 8.23
C LEU A 169 18.26 -16.13 9.75
N LYS A 170 18.92 -15.18 10.43
CA LYS A 170 18.98 -15.15 11.89
C LYS A 170 17.62 -14.86 12.53
N SER A 171 16.81 -14.00 11.92
CA SER A 171 15.48 -13.66 12.42
C SER A 171 14.43 -14.77 12.22
N LEU A 172 14.58 -15.58 11.17
CA LEU A 172 13.72 -16.73 10.89
C LEU A 172 14.12 -17.99 11.67
N LYS A 173 15.40 -18.11 12.05
CA LYS A 173 15.88 -19.13 12.99
C LYS A 173 15.45 -18.75 14.41
N ILE A 174 14.17 -18.93 14.69
CA ILE A 174 13.59 -18.86 16.03
C ILE A 174 14.38 -19.85 16.90
N LYS A 175 14.98 -19.36 17.99
CA LYS A 175 15.53 -20.18 19.08
C LYS A 175 14.40 -20.71 19.94
#